data_AF-A0A497GSG7-F1
#
_entry.id   AF-A0A497GSG7-F1
#
_cell.length_a   1.000
_cell.length_b   1.000
_cell.length_c   1.000
_cell.angle_alpha   90.00
_cell.angle_beta   90.00
_cell.angle_gamma   90.00
#
_symmetry.space_group_name_H-M   'P 1'
#
loop_
_entity.id
_entity.type
_entity.pdbx_description
1 polymer ?
#
loop_
_entity_poly.entity_id
_entity_poly.type
_entity_poly.pdbx_seq_one_letter_code
_entity_poly.pdbx_strand_id
1 'polypeptide(L)'
;MRWMREISKRLKRTKEALVATTYIIGIAMSDGFRDEYRFRVRLAKRNRRGEDQWPVIESVATALRKMGLQPKIRIWDKWYEVEAYSKQLSELVRLVKTSKESVKRLIRGYGRHFLKGYYEGDGCLYKQSECDWDIVFKSKKWSNLVVIAWALKRLGIGYKGIYRTVTKEGVDYILKITEQSEVEKFLKIVCPSVKNPISPQRPPQALLSYCILSGW
;
A
#
# COMPACT_ATOMS: atom_id res chain seq x y z
N MET A 1 9.95 -5.24 22.57
CA MET A 1 10.29 -6.55 21.97
C MET A 1 9.50 -7.74 22.54
N ARG A 2 9.03 -7.71 23.80
CA ARG A 2 8.22 -8.80 24.43
C ARG A 2 6.85 -9.02 23.75
N TRP A 3 6.18 -7.94 23.37
CA TRP A 3 4.87 -7.96 22.71
C TRP A 3 4.86 -8.60 21.31
N MET A 4 5.92 -8.40 20.50
CA MET A 4 6.01 -9.07 19.19
C MET A 4 6.18 -10.59 19.32
N ARG A 5 6.80 -11.06 20.41
CA ARG A 5 6.87 -12.50 20.74
C ARG A 5 5.49 -13.02 21.20
N GLU A 6 4.67 -12.20 21.84
CA GLU A 6 3.29 -12.55 22.22
C GLU A 6 2.32 -12.59 21.02
N ILE A 7 2.43 -11.66 20.07
CA ILE A 7 1.70 -11.73 18.79
C ILE A 7 2.09 -12.99 18.02
N SER A 8 3.40 -13.26 17.93
CA SER A 8 3.91 -14.44 17.26
C SER A 8 3.44 -15.76 17.90
N LYS A 9 3.15 -15.78 19.21
CA LYS A 9 2.71 -16.99 19.94
C LYS A 9 1.19 -17.21 19.91
N ARG A 10 0.35 -16.17 19.82
CA ARG A 10 -1.13 -16.28 19.78
C ARG A 10 -1.70 -16.62 18.41
N LEU A 11 -0.87 -16.64 17.39
CA LEU A 11 -1.31 -16.72 16.01
C LEU A 11 -1.03 -18.13 15.42
N LYS A 12 -1.91 -19.10 15.64
CA LYS A 12 -2.16 -20.15 14.60
C LYS A 12 -2.94 -19.55 13.40
N ARG A 13 -3.41 -18.30 13.56
CA ARG A 13 -3.91 -17.31 12.59
C ARG A 13 -2.79 -16.42 11.96
N THR A 14 -1.52 -16.84 12.01
CA THR A 14 -0.31 -15.99 11.84
C THR A 14 -0.12 -15.40 10.47
N LYS A 15 -0.19 -16.23 9.43
CA LYS A 15 0.29 -15.82 8.12
C LYS A 15 -0.57 -14.70 7.54
N GLU A 16 -1.88 -14.80 7.65
CA GLU A 16 -2.80 -13.78 7.12
C GLU A 16 -2.74 -12.46 7.88
N ALA A 17 -2.65 -12.52 9.21
CA ALA A 17 -2.48 -11.33 10.03
C ALA A 17 -1.14 -10.64 9.76
N LEU A 18 -0.06 -11.40 9.54
CA LEU A 18 1.25 -10.87 9.14
C LEU A 18 1.21 -10.24 7.74
N VAL A 19 0.56 -10.91 6.78
CA VAL A 19 0.32 -10.38 5.43
C VAL A 19 -0.45 -9.06 5.51
N ALA A 20 -1.55 -9.02 6.27
CA ALA A 20 -2.34 -7.82 6.46
C ALA A 20 -1.54 -6.69 7.15
N THR A 21 -0.80 -7.02 8.20
CA THR A 21 0.05 -6.06 8.92
C THR A 21 1.11 -5.47 7.99
N THR A 22 1.77 -6.30 7.18
CA THR A 22 2.83 -5.84 6.26
C THR A 22 2.27 -4.96 5.14
N TYR A 23 1.08 -5.27 4.64
CA TYR A 23 0.33 -4.40 3.73
C TYR A 23 0.00 -3.04 4.36
N ILE A 24 -0.51 -3.04 5.60
CA ILE A 24 -0.81 -1.80 6.34
C ILE A 24 0.45 -0.98 6.64
N ILE A 25 1.60 -1.61 6.90
CA ILE A 25 2.90 -0.92 7.01
C ILE A 25 3.24 -0.21 5.70
N GLY A 26 3.01 -0.84 4.55
CA GLY A 26 3.20 -0.23 3.23
C GLY A 26 2.34 1.02 3.06
N ILE A 27 1.04 0.92 3.37
CA ILE A 27 0.09 2.05 3.33
C ILE A 27 0.51 3.17 4.28
N ALA A 28 0.88 2.85 5.52
CA ALA A 28 1.29 3.83 6.53
C ALA A 28 2.61 4.54 6.19
N MET A 29 3.47 3.92 5.37
CA MET A 29 4.69 4.55 4.85
C MET A 29 4.46 5.43 3.63
N SER A 30 3.32 5.26 2.95
CA SER A 30 2.94 6.07 1.80
C SER A 30 2.45 7.46 2.23
N ASP A 31 2.55 8.45 1.35
CA ASP A 31 2.16 9.83 1.67
C ASP A 31 0.61 10.00 1.78
N GLY A 32 -0.16 8.96 1.46
CA GLY A 32 -1.62 8.89 1.63
C GLY A 32 -2.12 8.77 3.08
N PHE A 33 -1.21 8.64 4.05
CA PHE A 33 -1.52 8.45 5.47
C PHE A 33 -1.25 9.71 6.30
N ARG A 34 -2.25 10.21 7.05
CA ARG A 34 -2.18 11.56 7.68
C ARG A 34 -2.30 11.64 9.20
N ASP A 35 -2.65 10.57 9.92
CA ASP A 35 -3.02 10.67 11.35
C ASP A 35 -2.21 9.73 12.25
N GLU A 36 -1.84 10.16 13.46
CA GLU A 36 -1.01 9.40 14.40
C GLU A 36 -1.81 8.63 15.46
N TYR A 37 -3.02 9.09 15.76
CA TYR A 37 -3.86 8.55 16.83
C TYR A 37 -5.00 7.68 16.31
N ARG A 38 -5.39 7.88 15.05
CA ARG A 38 -6.34 7.02 14.34
C ARG A 38 -5.68 6.56 13.06
N PHE A 39 -5.75 5.27 12.77
CA PHE A 39 -5.36 4.86 11.42
C PHE A 39 -6.45 5.32 10.48
N ARG A 40 -6.14 6.33 9.68
CA ARG A 40 -7.05 6.90 8.69
C ARG A 40 -6.35 6.98 7.35
N VAL A 41 -6.97 6.35 6.36
CA VAL A 41 -6.56 6.42 4.95
C VAL A 41 -7.70 7.06 4.19
N ARG A 42 -7.39 8.10 3.41
CA ARG A 42 -8.34 8.82 2.58
C ARG A 42 -7.79 8.90 1.17
N LEU A 43 -8.54 8.38 0.21
CA LEU A 43 -8.18 8.37 -1.21
C LEU A 43 -9.26 9.09 -2.02
N ALA A 44 -8.88 9.80 -3.07
CA ALA A 44 -9.83 10.34 -4.02
C ALA A 44 -10.59 9.17 -4.67
N LYS A 45 -11.89 9.33 -4.97
CA LYS A 45 -12.66 8.27 -5.64
C LYS A 45 -12.00 7.83 -6.95
N ARG A 46 -11.42 8.80 -7.67
CA ARG A 46 -10.73 8.61 -8.94
C ARG A 46 -9.29 9.10 -8.77
N ASN A 47 -8.32 8.32 -9.25
CA ASN A 47 -6.94 8.80 -9.33
C ASN A 47 -6.75 9.74 -10.53
N ARG A 48 -5.53 10.23 -10.76
CA ARG A 48 -5.21 11.12 -11.89
C ARG A 48 -5.48 10.52 -13.28
N ARG A 49 -5.68 9.20 -13.36
CA ARG A 49 -6.03 8.47 -14.60
C ARG A 49 -7.53 8.16 -14.71
N GLY A 50 -8.36 8.63 -13.77
CA GLY A 50 -9.78 8.30 -13.74
C GLY A 50 -10.09 6.89 -13.25
N GLU A 51 -9.11 6.15 -12.70
CA GLU A 51 -9.35 4.81 -12.16
C GLU A 51 -10.01 4.90 -10.78
N ASP A 52 -11.06 4.11 -10.57
CA ASP A 52 -11.73 3.99 -9.28
C ASP A 52 -10.77 3.45 -8.21
N GLN A 53 -10.71 4.11 -7.06
CA GLN A 53 -9.88 3.72 -5.92
C GLN A 53 -10.60 2.85 -4.90
N TRP A 54 -11.89 2.53 -5.12
CA TRP A 54 -12.65 1.63 -4.25
C TRP A 54 -11.93 0.29 -3.94
N PRO A 55 -11.30 -0.40 -4.90
CA PRO A 55 -10.59 -1.66 -4.62
C PRO A 55 -9.45 -1.53 -3.60
N VAL A 56 -8.80 -0.37 -3.55
CA VAL A 56 -7.75 -0.09 -2.55
C VAL A 56 -8.37 0.07 -1.16
N ILE A 57 -9.48 0.81 -1.07
CA ILE A 57 -10.19 1.04 0.19
C ILE A 57 -10.73 -0.27 0.78
N GLU A 58 -11.31 -1.13 -0.07
CA GLU A 58 -11.72 -2.48 0.34
C GLU A 58 -10.54 -3.33 0.83
N SER A 59 -9.39 -3.24 0.15
CA SER A 59 -8.17 -3.97 0.53
C SER A 59 -7.64 -3.52 1.89
N VAL A 60 -7.65 -2.20 2.16
CA VAL A 60 -7.28 -1.64 3.46
C VAL A 60 -8.25 -2.08 4.55
N ALA A 61 -9.57 -1.98 4.32
CA ALA A 61 -10.56 -2.43 5.29
C ALA A 61 -10.43 -3.94 5.57
N THR A 62 -10.21 -4.76 4.54
CA THR A 62 -10.02 -6.20 4.69
C THR A 62 -8.76 -6.52 5.50
N ALA A 63 -7.65 -5.83 5.23
CA ALA A 63 -6.43 -5.99 6.00
C ALA A 63 -6.63 -5.61 7.48
N LEU A 64 -7.32 -4.50 7.77
CA LEU A 64 -7.63 -4.11 9.15
C LEU A 64 -8.51 -5.16 9.86
N ARG A 65 -9.51 -5.74 9.19
CA ARG A 65 -10.32 -6.85 9.73
C ARG A 65 -9.48 -8.10 10.03
N LYS A 66 -8.55 -8.45 9.14
CA LYS A 66 -7.61 -9.58 9.35
C LYS A 66 -6.65 -9.35 10.52
N MET A 67 -6.40 -8.09 10.89
CA MET A 67 -5.67 -7.71 12.10
C MET A 67 -6.56 -7.74 13.36
N GLY A 68 -7.84 -8.12 13.25
CA GLY A 68 -8.80 -8.15 14.35
C GLY A 68 -9.44 -6.81 14.67
N LEU A 69 -9.38 -5.84 13.75
CA LEU A 69 -9.96 -4.50 13.94
C LEU A 69 -11.33 -4.39 13.26
N GLN A 70 -12.07 -3.36 13.66
CA GLN A 70 -13.38 -3.02 13.07
C GLN A 70 -13.28 -1.70 12.30
N PRO A 71 -12.85 -1.72 11.03
CA PRO A 71 -12.74 -0.51 10.24
C PRO A 71 -14.11 0.03 9.85
N LYS A 72 -14.24 1.36 9.84
CA LYS A 72 -15.38 2.09 9.29
C LYS A 72 -15.00 2.65 7.93
N ILE A 73 -15.82 2.40 6.92
CA ILE A 73 -15.66 3.00 5.59
C ILE A 73 -16.66 4.15 5.48
N ARG A 74 -16.20 5.32 5.05
CA ARG A 74 -17.04 6.48 4.72
C ARG A 74 -16.88 6.81 3.24
N ILE A 75 -18.02 7.04 2.58
CA ILE A 75 -18.07 7.48 1.19
C ILE A 75 -18.47 8.95 1.21
N TRP A 76 -17.52 9.82 0.88
CA TRP A 76 -17.72 11.25 0.72
C TRP A 76 -17.98 11.56 -0.76
N ASP A 77 -18.34 12.80 -1.08
CA ASP A 77 -18.56 13.22 -2.47
C ASP A 77 -17.34 12.90 -3.37
N LYS A 78 -16.15 13.37 -2.98
CA LYS A 78 -14.91 13.23 -3.77
C LYS A 78 -13.95 12.15 -3.26
N TRP A 79 -14.24 11.56 -2.10
CA TRP A 79 -13.26 10.74 -1.38
C TRP A 79 -13.89 9.45 -0.85
N TYR A 80 -13.09 8.40 -0.81
CA TYR A 80 -13.31 7.27 0.07
C TYR A 80 -12.39 7.40 1.28
N GLU A 81 -12.90 7.00 2.43
CA GLU A 81 -12.15 7.00 3.68
C GLU A 81 -12.34 5.68 4.40
N VAL A 82 -11.26 5.14 4.94
CA VAL A 82 -11.29 4.02 5.89
C VAL A 82 -10.57 4.43 7.16
N GLU A 83 -11.23 4.23 8.30
CA GLU A 83 -10.65 4.50 9.61
C GLU A 83 -10.80 3.32 10.56
N ALA A 84 -9.78 3.09 11.39
CA ALA A 84 -9.81 2.15 12.49
C ALA A 84 -9.09 2.73 13.71
N TYR A 85 -9.63 2.46 14.89
CA TYR A 85 -9.05 2.88 16.16
C TYR A 85 -8.40 1.68 16.85
N SER A 86 -7.10 1.78 17.13
CA SER A 86 -6.37 0.82 17.97
C SER A 86 -5.07 1.44 18.43
N LYS A 87 -4.82 1.41 19.74
CA LYS A 87 -3.55 1.86 20.34
C LYS A 87 -2.36 1.12 19.72
N GLN A 88 -2.49 -0.17 19.49
CA GLN A 88 -1.45 -1.01 18.90
C GLN A 88 -1.13 -0.61 17.46
N LEU A 89 -2.16 -0.22 16.70
CA LEU A 89 -1.99 0.25 15.32
C LEU A 89 -1.31 1.62 15.29
N SER A 90 -1.65 2.53 16.20
CA SER A 90 -0.95 3.82 16.37
C SER A 90 0.53 3.64 16.73
N GLU A 91 0.84 2.72 17.64
CA GLU A 91 2.22 2.38 18.01
C GLU A 91 2.99 1.80 16.80
N LEU A 92 2.36 0.93 16.01
CA LEU A 92 2.94 0.40 14.78
C LEU A 92 3.24 1.52 13.78
N VAL A 93 2.29 2.41 13.52
CA VAL A 93 2.46 3.57 12.63
C VAL A 93 3.62 4.45 13.11
N ARG A 94 3.69 4.73 14.41
CA ARG A 94 4.78 5.51 15.00
C ARG A 94 6.14 4.82 14.79
N LEU A 95 6.23 3.52 15.04
CA LEU A 95 7.43 2.72 14.82
C LEU A 95 7.89 2.78 13.35
N VAL A 96 6.94 2.70 12.42
CA VAL A 96 7.20 2.74 10.98
C VAL A 96 7.77 4.09 10.53
N LYS A 97 7.34 5.18 11.18
CA LYS A 97 7.88 6.53 10.95
C LYS A 97 9.27 6.73 11.54
N THR A 98 9.59 6.08 12.66
CA THR A 98 10.83 6.34 13.44
C THR A 98 11.99 5.39 13.16
N SER A 99 11.75 4.12 12.81
CA SER A 99 12.83 3.12 12.69
C SER A 99 12.70 2.25 11.43
N LYS A 100 13.51 2.55 10.41
CA LYS A 100 13.50 1.81 9.12
C LYS A 100 14.07 0.40 9.25
N GLU A 101 14.99 0.18 10.17
CA GLU A 101 15.55 -1.13 10.51
C GLU A 101 14.46 -2.01 11.13
N SER A 102 13.62 -1.44 12.00
CA SER A 102 12.48 -2.16 12.57
C SER A 102 11.45 -2.49 11.51
N VAL A 103 11.18 -1.57 10.56
CA VAL A 103 10.35 -1.88 9.39
C VAL A 103 10.92 -3.05 8.61
N LYS A 104 12.20 -3.01 8.18
CA LYS A 104 12.85 -4.09 7.43
C LYS A 104 12.72 -5.45 8.13
N ARG A 105 12.84 -5.49 9.46
CA ARG A 105 12.62 -6.71 10.25
C ARG A 105 11.17 -7.20 10.18
N LEU A 106 10.20 -6.29 10.31
CA LEU A 106 8.76 -6.62 10.27
C LEU A 106 8.31 -7.13 8.90
N ILE A 107 8.87 -6.59 7.82
CA ILE A 107 8.47 -6.95 6.45
C ILE A 107 9.31 -8.10 5.86
N ARG A 108 10.28 -8.64 6.63
CA ARG A 108 11.13 -9.75 6.17
C ARG A 108 10.28 -10.99 5.90
N GLY A 109 10.37 -11.51 4.68
CA GLY A 109 9.56 -12.64 4.22
C GLY A 109 8.19 -12.25 3.63
N TYR A 110 7.78 -10.98 3.79
CA TYR A 110 6.48 -10.47 3.31
C TYR A 110 6.63 -9.22 2.43
N GLY A 111 7.81 -9.03 1.82
CA GLY A 111 8.16 -7.84 1.04
C GLY A 111 7.15 -7.50 -0.06
N ARG A 112 6.57 -8.50 -0.73
CA ARG A 112 5.54 -8.26 -1.78
C ARG A 112 4.30 -7.54 -1.24
N HIS A 113 3.86 -7.87 -0.02
CA HIS A 113 2.66 -7.29 0.58
C HIS A 113 2.91 -5.86 1.06
N PHE A 114 4.10 -5.62 1.62
CA PHE A 114 4.59 -4.29 1.90
C PHE A 114 4.63 -3.40 0.64
N LEU A 115 5.26 -3.89 -0.44
CA LEU A 115 5.34 -3.15 -1.71
C LEU A 115 3.95 -2.90 -2.30
N LYS A 116 3.03 -3.87 -2.20
CA LYS A 116 1.64 -3.70 -2.63
C LYS A 116 0.98 -2.55 -1.88
N GLY A 117 1.06 -2.53 -0.55
CA GLY A 117 0.48 -1.46 0.26
C GLY A 117 1.08 -0.09 -0.05
N TYR A 118 2.40 -0.01 -0.18
CA TYR A 118 3.06 1.26 -0.51
C TYR A 118 2.66 1.75 -1.92
N TYR A 119 2.67 0.85 -2.90
CA TYR A 119 2.37 1.17 -4.28
C TYR A 119 0.91 1.60 -4.48
N GLU A 120 -0.03 0.94 -3.83
CA GLU A 120 -1.44 1.34 -3.90
C GLU A 120 -1.69 2.69 -3.20
N GLY A 121 -0.96 2.97 -2.12
CA GLY A 121 -1.05 4.24 -1.40
C GLY A 121 -0.51 5.44 -2.18
N ASP A 122 0.65 5.28 -2.86
CA ASP A 122 1.33 6.43 -3.49
C ASP A 122 2.22 6.08 -4.70
N GLY A 123 2.34 4.80 -5.06
CA GLY A 123 3.07 4.38 -6.25
C GLY A 123 2.38 4.84 -7.53
N CYS A 124 3.18 5.04 -8.59
CA CYS A 124 2.67 5.44 -9.90
C CYS A 124 3.10 4.43 -10.97
N LEU A 125 2.18 4.13 -11.89
CA LEU A 125 2.51 3.56 -13.19
C LEU A 125 2.54 4.72 -14.18
N TYR A 126 3.68 5.00 -14.80
CA TYR A 126 3.77 5.93 -15.93
C TYR A 126 3.72 5.11 -17.21
N LYS A 127 2.90 5.54 -18.16
CA LYS A 127 2.79 4.92 -19.49
C LYS A 127 3.64 5.77 -20.43
N GLN A 128 4.69 5.18 -20.99
CA GLN A 128 5.54 5.82 -22.00
C GLN A 128 4.99 5.55 -23.41
N SER A 129 4.55 4.31 -23.64
CA SER A 129 3.85 3.88 -24.86
C SER A 129 2.80 2.81 -24.54
N GLU A 130 2.15 2.22 -25.54
CA GLU A 130 1.16 1.15 -25.31
C GLU A 130 1.71 -0.07 -24.57
N CYS A 131 2.98 -0.40 -24.81
CA CYS A 131 3.64 -1.59 -24.25
C CYS A 131 4.83 -1.25 -23.34
N ASP A 132 5.01 0.03 -22.98
CA ASP A 132 6.15 0.51 -22.20
C ASP A 132 5.66 1.31 -20.99
N TRP A 133 5.94 0.77 -19.80
CA TRP A 133 5.52 1.36 -18.53
C TRP A 133 6.70 1.53 -17.57
N ASP A 134 6.69 2.60 -16.79
CA ASP A 134 7.59 2.77 -15.66
C ASP A 134 6.83 2.63 -14.35
N ILE A 135 7.39 1.89 -13.39
CA ILE A 135 6.94 1.96 -11.99
C ILE A 135 7.78 3.00 -11.26
N VAL A 136 7.10 3.95 -10.65
CA VAL A 136 7.72 5.07 -9.96
C VAL A 136 7.25 5.13 -8.51
N PHE A 137 8.20 5.11 -7.59
CA PHE A 137 8.00 5.43 -6.18
C PHE A 137 8.58 6.79 -5.89
N LYS A 138 7.76 7.68 -5.32
CA LYS A 138 8.15 9.03 -4.94
C LYS A 138 8.04 9.17 -3.43
N SER A 139 8.96 9.88 -2.79
CA SER A 139 8.82 10.25 -1.37
C SER A 139 9.68 11.45 -1.02
N LYS A 140 9.20 12.29 -0.08
CA LYS A 140 10.02 13.34 0.54
C LYS A 140 11.15 12.79 1.42
N LYS A 141 11.05 11.52 1.84
CA LYS A 141 12.03 10.89 2.75
C LYS A 141 12.84 9.82 2.00
N TRP A 142 14.12 10.08 1.77
CA TRP A 142 15.05 9.12 1.16
C TRP A 142 15.01 7.74 1.86
N SER A 143 14.93 7.74 3.19
CA SER A 143 14.89 6.52 4.00
C SER A 143 13.68 5.62 3.74
N ASN A 144 12.57 6.16 3.21
CA ASN A 144 11.43 5.35 2.77
C ASN A 144 11.80 4.55 1.51
N LEU A 145 12.43 5.20 0.53
CA LEU A 145 12.85 4.54 -0.72
C LEU A 145 13.93 3.49 -0.50
N VAL A 146 14.78 3.65 0.52
CA VAL A 146 15.74 2.62 0.93
C VAL A 146 15.05 1.34 1.40
N VAL A 147 13.91 1.44 2.09
CA VAL A 147 13.12 0.25 2.50
C VAL A 147 12.47 -0.41 1.28
N ILE A 148 11.98 0.38 0.32
CA ILE A 148 11.43 -0.11 -0.95
C ILE A 148 12.51 -0.84 -1.76
N ALA A 149 13.66 -0.21 -1.97
CA ALA A 149 14.82 -0.79 -2.63
C ALA A 149 15.24 -2.12 -1.99
N TRP A 150 15.29 -2.15 -0.65
CA TRP A 150 15.57 -3.38 0.09
C TRP A 150 14.53 -4.48 -0.17
N ALA A 151 13.25 -4.14 -0.22
CA ALA A 151 12.17 -5.10 -0.49
C ALA A 151 12.21 -5.61 -1.95
N LEU A 152 12.47 -4.72 -2.92
CA LEU A 152 12.63 -5.07 -4.34
C LEU A 152 13.80 -6.04 -4.54
N LYS A 153 14.98 -5.72 -4.00
CA LYS A 153 16.18 -6.59 -4.09
C LYS A 153 15.91 -7.99 -3.55
N ARG A 154 15.14 -8.12 -2.46
CA ARG A 154 14.79 -9.41 -1.87
C ARG A 154 13.78 -10.22 -2.68
N LEU A 155 13.01 -9.58 -3.55
CA LEU A 155 12.14 -10.23 -4.53
C LEU A 155 12.86 -10.46 -5.87
N GLY A 156 14.14 -10.11 -5.95
CA GLY A 156 14.92 -10.18 -7.18
C GLY A 156 14.45 -9.19 -8.24
N ILE A 157 13.79 -8.09 -7.86
CA ILE A 157 13.31 -7.07 -8.81
C ILE A 157 14.38 -5.98 -8.94
N GLY A 158 14.82 -5.74 -10.17
CA GLY A 158 15.79 -4.71 -10.54
C GLY A 158 15.19 -3.31 -10.51
N TYR A 159 16.02 -2.29 -10.26
CA TYR A 159 15.64 -0.87 -10.32
C TYR A 159 16.88 -0.03 -10.65
N LYS A 160 16.69 1.13 -11.31
CA LYS A 160 17.83 1.93 -11.83
C LYS A 160 18.59 2.72 -10.75
N GLY A 161 17.95 3.02 -9.62
CA GLY A 161 18.56 3.78 -8.52
C GLY A 161 17.54 4.63 -7.75
N ILE A 162 18.04 5.39 -6.77
CA ILE A 162 17.28 6.44 -6.08
C ILE A 162 17.84 7.78 -6.51
N TYR A 163 16.99 8.61 -7.11
CA TYR A 163 17.33 9.94 -7.62
C TYR A 163 16.77 11.02 -6.71
N ARG A 164 17.49 12.13 -6.60
CA ARG A 164 17.00 13.36 -5.97
C ARG A 164 16.51 14.31 -7.06
N THR A 165 15.33 14.89 -6.88
CA THR A 165 14.79 15.95 -7.75
C THR A 165 14.34 17.13 -6.90
N VAL A 166 14.50 18.34 -7.43
CA VAL A 166 14.06 19.59 -6.78
C VAL A 166 12.81 20.05 -7.50
N THR A 167 11.73 20.22 -6.74
CA THR A 167 10.43 20.72 -7.22
C THR A 167 10.11 22.06 -6.56
N LYS A 168 9.06 22.75 -7.04
CA LYS A 168 8.54 23.95 -6.37
C LYS A 168 8.12 23.70 -4.92
N GLU A 169 7.79 22.45 -4.59
CA GLU A 169 7.34 21.99 -3.26
C GLU A 169 8.50 21.39 -2.44
N GLY A 170 9.75 21.66 -2.83
CA GLY A 170 10.95 21.16 -2.17
C GLY A 170 11.55 19.91 -2.82
N VAL A 171 12.35 19.18 -2.04
CA VAL A 171 13.12 18.02 -2.52
C VAL A 171 12.26 16.76 -2.50
N ASP A 172 12.22 16.05 -3.63
CA ASP A 172 11.66 14.71 -3.74
C ASP A 172 12.75 13.69 -4.06
N TYR A 173 12.57 12.49 -3.56
CA TYR A 173 13.36 11.34 -3.98
C TYR A 173 12.49 10.42 -4.82
N ILE A 174 13.10 9.80 -5.83
CA ILE A 174 12.41 8.94 -6.80
C ILE A 174 13.19 7.63 -6.97
N LEU A 175 12.48 6.50 -6.91
CA LEU A 175 12.98 5.19 -7.32
C LEU A 175 12.17 4.73 -8.54
N LYS A 176 12.86 4.27 -9.59
CA LYS A 176 12.22 3.82 -10.84
C LYS A 176 12.57 2.38 -11.21
N ILE A 177 11.58 1.64 -11.68
CA ILE A 177 11.74 0.38 -12.43
C ILE A 177 11.31 0.70 -13.86
N THR A 178 12.25 0.60 -14.80
CA THR A 178 12.04 1.01 -16.21
C THR A 178 12.40 -0.08 -17.21
N GLU A 179 12.98 -1.19 -16.76
CA GLU A 179 13.22 -2.33 -17.64
C GLU A 179 11.92 -3.13 -17.69
N GLN A 180 11.36 -3.36 -18.89
CA GLN A 180 10.00 -3.91 -19.00
C GLN A 180 9.88 -5.32 -18.41
N SER A 181 10.92 -6.15 -18.53
CA SER A 181 11.01 -7.45 -17.86
C SER A 181 10.81 -7.33 -16.33
N GLU A 182 11.42 -6.33 -15.71
CA GLU A 182 11.34 -6.06 -14.28
C GLU A 182 10.02 -5.39 -13.88
N VAL A 183 9.44 -4.57 -14.77
CA VAL A 183 8.10 -3.97 -14.57
C VAL A 183 7.02 -5.05 -14.58
N GLU A 184 7.03 -5.92 -15.58
CA GLU A 184 6.13 -7.07 -15.63
C GLU A 184 6.30 -7.98 -14.41
N LYS A 185 7.55 -8.28 -14.05
CA LYS A 185 7.87 -9.08 -12.87
C LYS A 185 7.32 -8.45 -11.60
N PHE A 186 7.45 -7.14 -11.43
CA PHE A 186 6.84 -6.42 -10.32
C PHE A 186 5.32 -6.58 -10.32
N LEU A 187 4.66 -6.30 -11.44
CA LEU A 187 3.20 -6.37 -11.53
C LEU A 187 2.67 -7.79 -11.28
N LYS A 188 3.39 -8.83 -11.73
CA LYS A 188 3.08 -10.24 -11.48
C LYS A 188 3.28 -10.63 -10.00
N ILE A 189 4.40 -10.23 -9.38
CA ILE A 189 4.74 -10.63 -8.00
C ILE A 189 3.96 -9.82 -6.95
N VAL A 190 3.89 -8.51 -7.12
CA VAL A 190 3.25 -7.58 -6.18
C VAL A 190 1.74 -7.60 -6.35
N CYS A 191 1.25 -7.78 -7.59
CA CYS A 191 -0.16 -7.87 -7.93
C CYS A 191 -1.02 -6.77 -7.24
N PRO A 192 -0.73 -5.49 -7.54
CA PRO A 192 -1.53 -4.38 -7.03
C PRO A 192 -2.95 -4.42 -7.62
N SER A 193 -3.91 -3.96 -6.83
CA SER A 193 -5.36 -4.02 -7.12
C SER A 193 -5.83 -2.88 -8.02
N VAL A 194 -4.99 -1.86 -8.19
CA VAL A 194 -5.16 -0.73 -9.12
C VAL A 194 -3.83 -0.49 -9.83
N LYS A 195 -3.86 0.28 -10.93
CA LYS A 195 -2.65 0.59 -11.73
C LYS A 195 -1.92 -0.67 -12.20
N ASN A 196 -2.67 -1.72 -12.54
CA ASN A 196 -2.13 -3.02 -12.95
C ASN A 196 -2.73 -3.45 -14.30
N PRO A 197 -2.07 -3.17 -15.43
CA PRO A 197 -2.60 -3.48 -16.76
C PRO A 197 -2.64 -4.98 -17.07
N ILE A 198 -1.90 -5.80 -16.33
CA ILE A 198 -1.80 -7.25 -16.56
C ILE A 198 -2.65 -8.08 -15.59
N SER A 199 -3.29 -7.45 -14.60
CA SER A 199 -4.27 -8.16 -13.77
C SER A 199 -5.52 -8.41 -14.62
N PRO A 200 -6.16 -9.59 -14.53
CA PRO A 200 -7.51 -9.75 -15.06
C PRO A 200 -8.36 -8.64 -14.44
N GLN A 201 -8.92 -7.78 -15.28
CA GLN A 201 -9.80 -6.71 -14.83
C GLN A 201 -10.94 -7.40 -14.07
N ARG A 202 -11.15 -7.03 -12.80
CA ARG A 202 -12.44 -7.34 -12.18
C ARG A 202 -13.49 -6.67 -13.07
N PRO A 203 -14.57 -7.38 -13.46
CA PRO A 203 -15.66 -6.75 -14.18
C PRO A 203 -16.08 -5.50 -13.39
N PRO A 204 -16.48 -4.41 -14.07
CA PRO A 204 -17.01 -3.23 -13.40
C PRO A 204 -18.04 -3.68 -12.37
N GLN A 205 -17.96 -3.17 -11.14
CA GLN A 205 -18.99 -3.39 -10.12
C GLN A 205 -20.29 -2.67 -10.54
N ALA A 206 -20.94 -3.18 -11.59
CA ALA A 206 -22.31 -2.87 -11.96
C ALA A 206 -23.32 -3.75 -11.18
N LEU A 207 -22.88 -4.41 -10.10
CA LEU A 207 -23.69 -5.33 -9.30
C LEU A 207 -23.75 -4.97 -7.81
N LEU A 208 -23.63 -3.68 -7.46
CA LEU A 208 -23.98 -3.18 -6.12
C LEU A 208 -25.24 -2.30 -6.09
N SER A 209 -26.01 -2.28 -7.19
CA SER A 209 -27.34 -1.66 -7.25
C SER A 209 -28.49 -2.55 -6.73
N TYR A 210 -28.22 -3.75 -6.19
CA TYR A 210 -29.28 -4.69 -5.79
C TYR A 210 -29.46 -4.95 -4.27
N CYS A 211 -28.77 -4.23 -3.38
CA CYS A 211 -28.96 -4.41 -1.92
C CYS A 211 -29.44 -3.17 -1.16
N ILE A 212 -29.96 -2.13 -1.85
CA ILE A 212 -30.62 -0.99 -1.19
C ILE A 212 -32.00 -0.74 -1.83
N LEU A 213 -32.77 -1.78 -2.15
CA LEU A 213 -34.21 -1.66 -2.44
C LEU A 213 -34.90 -3.01 -2.19
N SER A 214 -34.94 -3.44 -0.93
CA SER A 214 -36.00 -4.32 -0.44
C SER A 214 -36.06 -4.19 1.08
N GLY A 215 -36.46 -3.00 1.52
CA GLY A 215 -37.22 -2.91 2.76
C GLY A 215 -38.64 -3.36 2.45
N TRP A 216 -38.99 -4.55 2.92
CA TRP A 216 -40.30 -4.95 3.45
C TRP A 216 -40.00 -5.95 4.57
#